data_AF-A0A158J8I7-F1
#
_entry.id   AF-A0A158J8I7-F1
#
_cell.length_a   1.000
_cell.length_b   1.000
_cell.length_c   1.000
_cell.angle_alpha   90.00
_cell.angle_beta   90.00
_cell.angle_gamma   90.00
#
_symmetry.space_group_name_H-M   'P 1'
#
loop_
_entity.id
_entity.type
_entity.pdbx_description
1 polymer ?
#
loop_
_entity_poly.entity_id
_entity_poly.type
_entity_poly.pdbx_seq_one_letter_code
_entity_poly.pdbx_strand_id
1 'polypeptide(L)'
;MAEQTLTSPDGVKYRLIGTRTTTPATDAEAKEIRVETDSIEVIVSDSRLISRGSQFGHVAIVVDGIAYSRAHDGYDSKKTYSQYISIQETFRGSVGYIVRVSPHEKIDQNGIDAPRSRNQSRSTKSRIQLARQQLLIEHCGRAQPGGNRGIRPTLVGLWYGQSRRYRRRSVTFEARKGAATLSKVWVMRSLSVGMIIVTGALMFGCSQKHEIWITTQQTPVYASNGESGNEPVLFVLDVGDACTPIREVIMKSYLHTEIQCKRGRGWVIEKQNFEVKQGRPDT
;
A
#
# COMPACT_ATOMS: atom_id res chain seq x y z
N MET A 1 38.24 14.87 -25.57
CA MET A 1 37.31 15.07 -26.71
C MET A 1 37.14 16.57 -26.91
N ALA A 2 37.22 17.05 -28.15
CA ALA A 2 37.05 18.47 -28.45
C ALA A 2 35.63 18.93 -28.08
N GLU A 3 35.50 20.16 -27.59
CA GLU A 3 34.22 20.75 -27.20
C GLU A 3 33.37 21.02 -28.46
N GLN A 4 32.31 20.23 -28.64
CA GLN A 4 31.43 20.35 -29.80
C GLN A 4 30.20 21.20 -29.43
N THR A 5 29.97 22.26 -30.20
CA THR A 5 28.82 23.17 -30.03
C THR A 5 27.82 22.92 -31.16
N LEU A 6 26.56 22.71 -30.82
CA LEU A 6 25.44 22.55 -31.75
C LEU A 6 24.61 23.85 -31.77
N THR A 7 24.14 24.27 -32.93
CA THR A 7 23.26 25.46 -33.05
C THR A 7 21.86 25.00 -33.43
N SER A 8 20.82 25.40 -32.67
CA SER A 8 19.44 25.12 -33.04
C SER A 8 18.99 25.97 -34.25
N PRO A 9 17.86 25.62 -34.91
CA PRO A 9 17.25 26.45 -35.94
C PRO A 9 16.99 27.90 -35.49
N ASP A 10 16.72 28.11 -34.20
CA ASP A 10 16.49 29.44 -33.61
C ASP A 10 17.79 30.22 -33.29
N GLY A 11 18.96 29.68 -33.65
CA GLY A 11 20.26 30.33 -33.44
C GLY A 11 20.86 30.18 -32.04
N VAL A 12 20.21 29.44 -31.14
CA VAL A 12 20.72 29.19 -29.78
C VAL A 12 21.83 28.14 -29.84
N LYS A 13 22.97 28.41 -29.18
CA LYS A 13 24.12 27.51 -29.11
C LYS A 13 24.04 26.60 -27.89
N TYR A 14 24.21 25.29 -28.10
CA TYR A 14 24.18 24.25 -27.08
C TYR A 14 25.51 23.51 -27.03
N ARG A 15 25.98 23.19 -25.83
CA ARG A 15 27.14 22.32 -25.62
C ARG A 15 26.70 20.86 -25.65
N LEU A 16 27.31 20.04 -26.50
CA LEU A 16 27.02 18.60 -26.52
C LEU A 16 27.60 17.94 -25.26
N ILE A 17 26.72 17.47 -24.38
CA ILE A 17 27.10 16.82 -23.11
C ILE A 17 27.21 15.30 -23.25
N GLY A 18 26.56 14.74 -24.27
CA GLY A 18 26.64 13.32 -24.62
C GLY A 18 25.58 12.94 -25.65
N THR A 19 25.88 11.92 -26.46
CA THR A 19 24.93 11.33 -27.41
C THR A 19 24.41 10.04 -26.83
N ARG A 20 23.08 9.92 -26.70
CA ARG A 20 22.44 8.68 -26.26
C ARG A 20 21.50 8.19 -27.35
N THR A 21 21.72 6.97 -27.80
CA THR A 21 20.79 6.27 -28.69
C THR A 21 19.52 5.93 -27.91
N THR A 22 18.42 6.64 -28.20
CA THR A 22 17.11 6.43 -27.54
C THR A 22 16.32 5.29 -28.15
N THR A 23 16.65 4.89 -29.38
CA THR A 23 16.06 3.75 -30.09
C THR A 23 17.16 2.86 -30.65
N PRO A 24 17.17 1.55 -30.34
CA PRO A 24 18.22 0.63 -30.80
C PRO A 24 18.17 0.34 -32.32
N ALA A 25 17.14 0.80 -33.03
CA ALA A 25 16.98 0.59 -34.46
C ALA A 25 17.11 1.90 -35.25
N THR A 26 17.76 1.82 -36.41
CA THR A 26 17.87 2.87 -37.41
C THR A 26 16.50 3.18 -38.04
N ASP A 27 16.19 4.46 -38.27
CA ASP A 27 14.92 4.89 -38.89
C ASP A 27 14.80 4.52 -40.39
N ALA A 28 15.73 3.72 -40.92
CA ALA A 28 15.74 3.27 -42.31
C ALA A 28 14.78 2.09 -42.58
N GLU A 29 14.34 1.38 -41.55
CA GLU A 29 13.44 0.24 -41.68
C GLU A 29 12.08 0.51 -41.05
N ALA A 30 11.01 -0.02 -41.67
CA ALA A 30 9.67 0.04 -41.13
C ALA A 30 9.63 -0.67 -39.76
N LYS A 31 9.26 0.07 -38.71
CA LYS A 31 9.12 -0.48 -37.36
C LYS A 31 8.00 -1.53 -37.37
N GLU A 32 8.34 -2.77 -37.06
CA GLU A 32 7.36 -3.86 -36.93
C GLU A 32 6.34 -3.49 -35.84
N ILE A 33 5.09 -3.22 -36.23
CA ILE A 33 4.00 -2.99 -35.29
C ILE A 33 3.45 -4.36 -34.90
N ARG A 34 3.85 -4.85 -33.73
CA ARG A 34 3.24 -6.06 -33.15
C ARG A 34 1.82 -5.75 -32.73
N VAL A 35 0.86 -6.37 -33.44
CA VAL A 35 -0.58 -6.25 -33.18
C VAL A 35 -1.08 -7.25 -32.15
N GLU A 36 -0.31 -8.30 -31.87
CA GLU A 36 -0.60 -9.25 -30.79
C GLU A 36 -0.49 -8.53 -29.45
N THR A 37 -1.64 -8.29 -28.83
CA THR A 37 -1.75 -7.66 -27.52
C THR A 37 -2.44 -8.62 -26.58
N ASP A 38 -1.86 -8.78 -25.41
CA ASP A 38 -2.44 -9.43 -24.27
C ASP A 38 -2.97 -8.37 -23.30
N SER A 39 -3.67 -8.79 -22.26
CA SER A 39 -4.11 -7.86 -21.21
C SER A 39 -3.94 -8.43 -19.82
N ILE A 40 -3.57 -7.55 -18.89
CA ILE A 40 -3.62 -7.79 -17.45
C ILE A 40 -4.59 -6.78 -16.83
N GLU A 41 -5.18 -7.14 -15.69
CA GLU A 41 -6.00 -6.19 -14.93
C GLU A 41 -5.28 -5.78 -13.65
N VAL A 42 -5.19 -4.48 -13.40
CA VAL A 42 -4.64 -3.93 -12.16
C VAL A 42 -5.81 -3.44 -11.32
N ILE A 43 -6.02 -4.09 -10.18
CA ILE A 43 -7.05 -3.70 -9.22
C ILE A 43 -6.42 -2.81 -8.16
N VAL A 44 -6.95 -1.61 -7.99
CA VAL A 44 -6.58 -0.68 -6.92
C VAL A 44 -7.76 -0.56 -5.96
N SER A 45 -7.51 -0.87 -4.70
CA SER A 45 -8.52 -0.82 -3.63
C SER A 45 -8.26 0.37 -2.70
N ASP A 46 -9.33 0.94 -2.15
CA ASP A 46 -9.29 2.05 -1.19
C ASP A 46 -8.37 1.72 0.00
N SER A 47 -7.70 2.74 0.56
CA SER A 47 -6.67 2.63 1.59
C SER A 47 -7.20 2.34 3.00
N ARG A 48 -8.49 2.00 3.16
CA ARG A 48 -9.11 1.74 4.48
C ARG A 48 -8.50 0.54 5.21
N LEU A 49 -7.69 0.77 6.23
CA LEU A 49 -7.04 -0.32 6.97
C LEU A 49 -8.07 -1.05 7.86
N ILE A 50 -8.31 -2.34 7.59
CA ILE A 50 -9.10 -3.21 8.49
C ILE A 50 -8.30 -3.49 9.78
N SER A 51 -6.98 -3.58 9.64
CA SER A 51 -6.06 -3.79 10.74
C SER A 51 -4.70 -3.18 10.43
N ARG A 52 -3.89 -3.03 11.48
CA ARG A 52 -2.51 -2.53 11.43
C ARG A 52 -1.58 -3.31 10.47
N GLY A 53 -1.86 -4.59 10.18
CA GLY A 53 -1.09 -5.42 9.24
C GLY A 53 -1.55 -5.34 7.77
N SER A 54 -2.67 -4.67 7.49
CA SER A 54 -3.33 -4.64 6.17
C SER A 54 -2.81 -3.50 5.27
N GLN A 55 -1.49 -3.28 5.24
CA GLN A 55 -0.85 -2.16 4.51
C GLN A 55 -0.32 -2.54 3.12
N PHE A 56 -0.20 -3.84 2.84
CA PHE A 56 0.49 -4.33 1.63
C PHE A 56 -0.48 -4.71 0.49
N GLY A 57 -1.76 -4.96 0.79
CA GLY A 57 -2.72 -5.59 -0.13
C GLY A 57 -3.63 -4.66 -0.95
N HIS A 58 -3.30 -3.37 -1.08
CA HIS A 58 -4.18 -2.39 -1.74
C HIS A 58 -4.15 -2.43 -3.27
N VAL A 59 -3.15 -3.07 -3.83
CA VAL A 59 -3.02 -3.26 -5.28
C VAL A 59 -2.82 -4.73 -5.54
N ALA A 60 -3.60 -5.27 -6.47
CA ALA A 60 -3.38 -6.58 -7.04
C ALA A 60 -3.26 -6.50 -8.55
N ILE A 61 -2.42 -7.35 -9.11
CA ILE A 61 -2.30 -7.54 -10.55
C ILE A 61 -2.93 -8.89 -10.85
N VAL A 62 -3.89 -8.91 -11.76
CA VAL A 62 -4.59 -10.10 -12.21
C VAL A 62 -3.97 -10.53 -13.52
N VAL A 63 -3.36 -11.71 -13.50
CA VAL A 63 -2.76 -12.34 -14.68
C VAL A 63 -3.46 -13.69 -14.84
N ASP A 64 -4.06 -13.91 -16.01
CA ASP A 64 -4.77 -15.16 -16.34
C ASP A 64 -5.79 -15.62 -15.28
N GLY A 65 -6.50 -14.66 -14.68
CA GLY A 65 -7.55 -14.89 -13.67
C GLY A 65 -7.04 -15.13 -12.25
N ILE A 66 -5.73 -15.11 -12.02
CA ILE A 66 -5.09 -15.23 -10.71
C ILE A 66 -4.69 -13.84 -10.22
N ALA A 67 -5.11 -13.49 -9.00
CA ALA A 67 -4.83 -12.20 -8.40
C ALA A 67 -3.54 -12.27 -7.56
N TYR A 68 -2.53 -11.51 -7.98
CA TYR A 68 -1.26 -11.35 -7.29
C TYR A 68 -1.29 -10.06 -6.47
N SER A 69 -1.43 -10.20 -5.15
CA SER A 69 -1.38 -9.06 -4.22
C SER A 69 -0.13 -9.13 -3.36
N ARG A 70 0.34 -8.00 -2.81
CA ARG A 70 1.53 -8.01 -1.96
C ARG A 70 1.17 -8.41 -0.53
N ALA A 71 1.97 -9.30 0.04
CA ALA A 71 1.97 -9.70 1.44
C ALA A 71 3.34 -9.41 2.08
N HIS A 72 3.46 -9.58 3.39
CA HIS A 72 4.71 -9.35 4.12
C HIS A 72 5.88 -10.20 3.58
N ASP A 73 5.63 -11.47 3.27
CA ASP A 73 6.65 -12.41 2.80
C ASP A 73 6.79 -12.51 1.27
N GLY A 74 6.07 -11.66 0.51
CA GLY A 74 6.14 -11.69 -0.96
C GLY A 74 4.81 -11.38 -1.64
N TYR A 75 4.44 -12.20 -2.61
CA TYR A 75 3.14 -12.10 -3.27
C TYR A 75 2.20 -13.19 -2.73
N ASP A 76 0.97 -12.80 -2.41
CA ASP A 76 -0.14 -13.72 -2.18
C ASP A 76 -0.82 -13.96 -3.54
N SER A 77 -0.50 -15.10 -4.16
CA SER A 77 -1.02 -15.57 -5.45
C SER A 77 -2.09 -16.66 -5.33
N LYS A 78 -2.56 -16.95 -4.10
CA LYS A 78 -3.46 -18.08 -3.84
C LYS A 78 -4.93 -17.80 -4.15
N LYS A 79 -5.26 -16.61 -4.66
CA LYS A 79 -6.64 -16.16 -4.85
C LYS A 79 -6.96 -16.01 -6.33
N THR A 80 -8.07 -16.61 -6.73
CA THR A 80 -8.70 -16.29 -8.01
C THR A 80 -9.24 -14.85 -7.98
N TYR A 81 -9.48 -14.27 -9.15
CA TYR A 81 -10.07 -12.94 -9.30
C TYR A 81 -11.33 -12.74 -8.44
N SER A 82 -12.29 -13.67 -8.54
CA SER A 82 -13.57 -13.57 -7.82
C SER A 82 -13.38 -13.62 -6.30
N GLN A 83 -12.49 -14.49 -5.82
CA GLN A 83 -12.15 -14.58 -4.41
C GLN A 83 -11.49 -13.28 -3.92
N TYR A 84 -10.53 -12.74 -4.67
CA TYR A 84 -9.86 -11.50 -4.30
C TYR A 84 -10.86 -10.33 -4.22
N ILE A 85 -11.68 -10.12 -5.27
CA ILE A 85 -12.69 -9.05 -5.30
C ILE A 85 -13.71 -9.21 -4.17
N SER A 86 -14.25 -10.41 -3.95
CA SER A 86 -15.23 -10.63 -2.88
C SER A 86 -14.67 -10.29 -1.49
N ILE A 87 -13.40 -10.61 -1.23
CA ILE A 87 -12.73 -10.26 0.03
C ILE A 87 -12.49 -8.75 0.12
N GLN A 88 -12.02 -8.10 -0.96
CA GLN A 88 -11.76 -6.66 -0.92
C GLN A 88 -13.07 -5.85 -0.77
N GLU A 89 -14.11 -6.19 -1.53
CA GLU A 89 -15.38 -5.46 -1.54
C GLU A 89 -16.16 -5.55 -0.23
N THR A 90 -15.87 -6.54 0.63
CA THR A 90 -16.46 -6.59 1.98
C THR A 90 -16.02 -5.43 2.88
N PHE A 91 -14.87 -4.80 2.59
CA PHE A 91 -14.30 -3.75 3.45
C PHE A 91 -13.82 -2.50 2.70
N ARG A 92 -13.63 -2.57 1.38
CA ARG A 92 -13.01 -1.52 0.55
C ARG A 92 -13.79 -1.37 -0.76
N GLY A 93 -13.77 -0.16 -1.32
CA GLY A 93 -14.10 0.01 -2.74
C GLY A 93 -12.89 -0.33 -3.60
N SER A 94 -13.10 -0.95 -4.76
CA SER A 94 -12.04 -1.29 -5.70
C SER A 94 -12.33 -0.75 -7.10
N VAL A 95 -11.28 -0.39 -7.82
CA VAL A 95 -11.32 0.03 -9.23
C VAL A 95 -10.33 -0.84 -10.01
N GLY A 96 -10.80 -1.45 -11.10
CA GLY A 96 -9.98 -2.25 -12.01
C GLY A 96 -9.57 -1.44 -13.24
N TYR A 97 -8.30 -1.55 -13.64
CA TYR A 97 -7.74 -0.98 -14.86
C TYR A 97 -7.23 -2.10 -15.77
N ILE A 98 -7.69 -2.15 -17.01
CA ILE A 98 -7.20 -3.12 -17.99
C ILE A 98 -6.00 -2.50 -18.72
N VAL A 99 -4.84 -3.12 -18.59
CA VAL A 99 -3.60 -2.69 -19.23
C VAL A 99 -3.28 -3.67 -20.34
N ARG A 100 -3.11 -3.15 -21.55
CA ARG A 100 -2.62 -3.94 -22.69
C ARG A 100 -1.11 -4.12 -22.55
N VAL A 101 -0.65 -5.34 -22.69
CA VAL A 101 0.77 -5.72 -22.59
C VAL A 101 1.15 -6.59 -23.78
N SER A 102 2.42 -6.61 -24.15
CA SER A 102 2.89 -7.59 -25.12
C SER A 102 2.97 -8.99 -24.49
N PRO A 103 2.83 -10.07 -25.28
CA PRO A 103 2.92 -11.44 -24.75
C PRO A 103 4.24 -11.72 -23.99
N HIS A 104 5.36 -11.13 -24.44
CA HIS A 104 6.65 -11.28 -23.75
C HIS A 104 6.65 -10.63 -22.36
N GLU A 105 6.04 -9.44 -22.21
CA GLU A 105 5.95 -8.77 -20.91
C GLU A 105 5.06 -9.54 -19.92
N LYS A 106 4.07 -10.27 -20.44
CA LYS A 106 3.21 -11.14 -19.64
C LYS A 106 3.95 -12.37 -19.12
N ILE A 107 4.83 -12.98 -19.93
CA ILE A 107 5.62 -14.18 -19.55
C ILE A 107 6.60 -13.86 -18.41
N ASP A 108 7.26 -12.70 -18.44
CA ASP A 108 8.15 -12.27 -17.36
C ASP A 108 7.39 -12.09 -16.03
N GLN A 109 6.09 -11.78 -16.12
CA GLN A 109 5.21 -11.63 -14.96
C GLN A 109 4.78 -12.98 -14.36
N ASN A 110 4.73 -14.06 -15.16
CA ASN A 110 4.47 -15.41 -14.66
C ASN A 110 5.63 -15.96 -13.81
N GLY A 111 6.82 -15.35 -13.90
CA GLY A 111 7.96 -15.62 -13.02
C GLY A 111 7.83 -15.11 -11.58
N ILE A 112 6.70 -14.48 -11.21
CA ILE A 112 6.45 -13.94 -9.86
C ILE A 112 6.48 -15.02 -8.77
N ASP A 113 6.14 -16.27 -9.10
CA ASP A 113 6.14 -17.40 -8.16
C ASP A 113 7.49 -18.13 -8.08
N ALA A 114 8.51 -17.74 -8.86
CA ALA A 114 9.82 -18.37 -8.76
C ALA A 114 10.48 -18.02 -7.41
N PRO A 115 10.93 -19.00 -6.60
CA PRO A 115 11.64 -18.72 -5.35
C PRO A 115 12.87 -17.90 -5.69
N ARG A 116 12.85 -16.62 -5.31
CA ARG A 116 13.98 -15.70 -5.53
C ARG A 116 15.19 -16.24 -4.79
N SER A 117 16.07 -16.93 -5.53
CA SER A 117 17.44 -17.13 -5.09
C SER A 117 18.05 -15.74 -4.86
N ARG A 118 18.75 -15.59 -3.73
CA ARG A 118 19.12 -14.30 -3.10
C ARG A 118 20.05 -13.40 -3.95
N ASN A 119 20.39 -13.79 -5.19
CA ASN A 119 21.48 -13.21 -5.98
C ASN A 119 21.14 -12.66 -7.39
N GLN A 120 19.88 -12.64 -7.87
CA GLN A 120 19.61 -12.06 -9.19
C GLN A 120 19.44 -10.51 -9.16
N SER A 121 20.59 -9.87 -9.39
CA SER A 121 20.88 -8.67 -10.18
C SER A 121 19.86 -7.51 -10.28
N ARG A 122 20.36 -6.31 -9.94
CA ARG A 122 19.74 -4.99 -9.85
C ARG A 122 19.05 -4.43 -11.13
N SER A 123 18.97 -5.17 -12.23
CA SER A 123 18.53 -4.64 -13.54
C SER A 123 17.00 -4.44 -13.66
N THR A 124 16.20 -5.40 -13.22
CA THR A 124 14.74 -5.42 -13.45
C THR A 124 13.93 -4.58 -12.47
N LYS A 125 14.54 -4.14 -11.35
CA LYS A 125 13.88 -3.30 -10.33
C LYS A 125 13.49 -1.91 -10.85
N SER A 126 14.18 -1.40 -11.87
CA SER A 126 13.98 -0.02 -12.34
C SER A 126 12.67 0.21 -13.10
N ARG A 127 12.21 -0.73 -13.93
CA ARG A 127 11.06 -0.51 -14.84
C ARG A 127 9.69 -0.59 -14.16
N ILE A 128 9.52 -1.48 -13.19
CA ILE A 128 8.25 -1.62 -12.44
C ILE A 128 8.11 -0.50 -11.38
N GLN A 129 9.22 0.01 -10.82
CA GLN A 129 9.18 1.19 -9.95
C GLN A 129 8.77 2.46 -10.71
N LEU A 130 9.11 2.59 -11.99
CA LEU A 130 8.73 3.72 -12.85
C LEU A 130 7.22 3.79 -13.12
N ALA A 131 6.55 2.65 -13.32
CA ALA A 131 5.09 2.61 -13.46
C ALA A 131 4.34 3.06 -12.19
N ARG A 132 4.94 2.86 -11.01
CA ARG A 132 4.39 3.30 -9.72
C ARG A 132 4.48 4.82 -9.53
N GLN A 133 5.48 5.48 -10.12
CA GLN A 133 5.71 6.92 -9.96
C GLN A 133 4.84 7.75 -10.92
N GLN A 134 4.56 7.24 -12.12
CA GLN A 134 3.74 7.96 -13.11
C GLN A 134 2.26 8.05 -12.71
N LEU A 135 1.67 7.00 -12.13
CA LEU A 135 0.24 6.93 -11.78
C LEU A 135 -0.14 7.70 -10.50
N LEU A 136 0.81 7.92 -9.59
CA LEU A 136 0.58 8.68 -8.35
C LEU A 136 0.61 10.21 -8.57
N ILE A 137 1.26 10.69 -9.64
CA ILE A 137 1.35 12.12 -9.95
C ILE A 137 0.03 12.66 -10.55
N GLU A 138 -0.73 11.83 -11.27
CA GLU A 138 -1.98 12.27 -11.92
C GLU A 138 -3.21 12.33 -11.00
N HIS A 139 -3.13 11.85 -9.75
CA HIS A 139 -4.28 11.87 -8.80
C HIS A 139 -4.13 12.77 -7.57
N CYS A 140 -2.95 13.37 -7.33
CA CYS A 140 -2.74 14.29 -6.21
C CYS A 140 -2.62 15.78 -6.60
N GLY A 141 -2.73 16.13 -7.89
CA GLY A 141 -2.56 17.50 -8.38
C GLY A 141 -3.86 18.19 -8.81
N ARG A 142 -4.81 18.43 -7.91
CA ARG A 142 -5.89 19.41 -8.17
C ARG A 142 -6.41 20.08 -6.90
N ALA A 143 -5.53 20.84 -6.25
CA ALA A 143 -5.94 21.93 -5.38
C ALA A 143 -6.37 23.11 -6.27
N GLN A 144 -7.64 23.52 -6.17
CA GLN A 144 -8.15 24.73 -6.81
C GLN A 144 -7.71 25.97 -6.00
N PRO A 145 -7.13 27.00 -6.61
CA PRO A 145 -7.24 28.35 -6.10
C PRO A 145 -8.48 29.03 -6.71
N GLY A 146 -9.17 29.77 -5.84
CA GLY A 146 -10.41 30.47 -6.12
C GLY A 146 -10.32 31.55 -7.20
N GLY A 147 -11.49 31.95 -7.65
CA GLY A 147 -11.70 32.67 -8.90
C GLY A 147 -11.35 34.15 -8.89
N ASN A 148 -11.20 34.68 -10.11
CA ASN A 148 -11.74 35.98 -10.45
C ASN A 148 -12.12 36.05 -11.94
N ARG A 149 -13.14 36.85 -12.22
CA ARG A 149 -13.99 36.85 -13.43
C ARG A 149 -13.28 37.41 -14.67
N GLY A 150 -13.67 36.93 -15.85
CA GLY A 150 -13.62 37.72 -17.08
C GLY A 150 -13.49 36.93 -18.39
N ILE A 151 -14.51 37.08 -19.24
CA ILE A 151 -14.51 36.93 -20.71
C ILE A 151 -14.85 35.53 -21.29
N ARG A 152 -15.92 35.54 -22.12
CA ARG A 152 -16.45 34.47 -23.00
C ARG A 152 -15.86 34.63 -24.44
N PRO A 153 -16.24 33.82 -25.45
CA PRO A 153 -16.16 32.35 -25.56
C PRO A 153 -15.55 31.93 -26.93
N THR A 154 -14.95 30.74 -27.05
CA THR A 154 -14.93 30.05 -28.35
C THR A 154 -14.81 28.53 -28.21
N LEU A 155 -15.46 27.86 -29.15
CA LEU A 155 -15.67 26.43 -29.35
C LEU A 155 -14.41 25.56 -29.15
N VAL A 156 -14.63 24.30 -28.75
CA VAL A 156 -14.33 23.08 -29.55
C VAL A 156 -14.60 21.81 -28.71
N GLY A 157 -15.29 20.85 -29.34
CA GLY A 157 -14.99 19.42 -29.23
C GLY A 157 -15.55 18.64 -28.05
N LEU A 158 -16.78 18.13 -28.17
CA LEU A 158 -17.23 16.95 -27.43
C LEU A 158 -16.38 15.74 -27.86
N TRP A 159 -15.60 15.17 -26.94
CA TRP A 159 -15.17 13.77 -27.00
C TRP A 159 -15.91 12.98 -25.92
N TYR A 160 -16.75 12.04 -26.38
CA TYR A 160 -17.50 11.09 -25.56
C TYR A 160 -16.53 10.04 -24.98
N GLY A 161 -16.16 10.18 -23.71
CA GLY A 161 -15.59 9.09 -22.92
C GLY A 161 -16.71 8.26 -22.29
N GLN A 162 -17.03 7.10 -22.87
CA GLN A 162 -17.97 6.14 -22.28
C GLN A 162 -17.40 5.54 -20.99
N SER A 163 -17.76 6.13 -19.84
CA SER A 163 -17.69 5.40 -18.57
C SER A 163 -18.84 4.39 -18.51
N ARG A 164 -18.54 3.10 -18.65
CA ARG A 164 -19.52 2.05 -18.34
C ARG A 164 -19.67 1.97 -16.84
N ARG A 165 -20.69 2.65 -16.29
CA ARG A 165 -21.20 2.37 -14.95
C ARG A 165 -21.65 0.90 -14.92
N TYR A 166 -21.01 0.09 -14.09
CA TYR A 166 -21.51 -1.23 -13.76
C TYR A 166 -22.89 -1.06 -13.08
N ARG A 167 -23.94 -1.42 -13.81
CA ARG A 167 -25.32 -1.44 -13.32
C ARG A 167 -25.43 -2.62 -12.37
N ARG A 168 -25.68 -2.36 -11.08
CA ARG A 168 -26.08 -3.37 -10.08
C ARG A 168 -27.18 -4.24 -10.70
N ARG A 169 -26.88 -5.50 -11.01
CA ARG A 169 -27.90 -6.55 -11.08
C ARG A 169 -28.02 -7.11 -9.66
N SER A 170 -29.06 -6.68 -8.97
CA SER A 170 -29.55 -7.37 -7.77
C SER A 170 -29.99 -8.77 -8.19
N VAL A 171 -29.19 -9.78 -7.82
CA VAL A 171 -29.63 -11.18 -7.89
C VAL A 171 -30.55 -11.39 -6.69
N THR A 172 -31.84 -11.41 -6.94
CA THR A 172 -32.86 -11.86 -5.98
C THR A 172 -32.69 -13.35 -5.77
N PHE A 173 -32.23 -13.74 -4.57
CA PHE A 173 -32.32 -15.11 -4.10
C PHE A 173 -33.78 -15.40 -3.70
N GLU A 174 -34.42 -16.29 -4.45
CA GLU A 174 -35.73 -16.82 -4.12
C GLU A 174 -35.58 -17.87 -3.00
N ALA A 175 -35.81 -17.44 -1.76
CA ALA A 175 -35.81 -18.32 -0.61
C ALA A 175 -37.06 -19.21 -0.62
N ARG A 176 -36.89 -20.51 -0.87
CA ARG A 176 -37.93 -21.53 -0.64
C ARG A 176 -38.28 -21.55 0.85
N LYS A 177 -39.49 -21.12 1.18
CA LYS A 177 -40.11 -21.25 2.50
C LYS A 177 -40.43 -22.72 2.77
N GLY A 178 -39.62 -23.38 3.60
CA GLY A 178 -40.03 -24.58 4.32
C GLY A 178 -40.82 -24.16 5.55
N ALA A 179 -42.13 -24.44 5.56
CA ALA A 179 -42.98 -24.25 6.72
C ALA A 179 -42.63 -25.31 7.78
N ALA A 180 -42.11 -24.86 8.91
CA ALA A 180 -42.01 -25.67 10.12
C ALA A 180 -42.86 -25.01 11.22
N THR A 181 -43.78 -25.82 11.71
CA THR A 181 -44.81 -25.60 12.72
C THR A 181 -44.29 -24.96 14.01
N LEU A 182 -44.92 -23.84 14.37
CA LEU A 182 -44.88 -23.20 15.68
C LEU A 182 -45.53 -24.12 16.73
N SER A 183 -44.75 -24.60 17.69
CA SER A 183 -45.26 -25.05 18.99
C SER A 183 -44.95 -24.01 20.05
N LYS A 184 -46.02 -23.51 20.65
CA LYS A 184 -46.03 -22.61 21.79
C LYS A 184 -45.36 -23.28 22.99
N VAL A 185 -44.41 -22.59 23.63
CA VAL A 185 -44.15 -22.75 25.07
C VAL A 185 -44.09 -21.35 25.67
N TRP A 186 -45.11 -21.06 26.46
CA TRP A 186 -45.22 -19.90 27.34
C TRP A 186 -44.72 -20.33 28.72
N VAL A 187 -44.34 -19.34 29.54
CA VAL A 187 -44.07 -19.42 31.00
C VAL A 187 -42.63 -19.76 31.40
N MET A 188 -41.85 -18.75 31.80
CA MET A 188 -41.45 -18.52 33.20
C MET A 188 -40.57 -17.25 33.32
N ARG A 189 -41.10 -16.21 33.98
CA ARG A 189 -40.60 -15.62 35.25
C ARG A 189 -39.11 -15.20 35.19
N SER A 190 -38.80 -13.92 34.97
CA SER A 190 -38.78 -12.87 36.01
C SER A 190 -38.05 -13.30 37.28
N LEU A 191 -36.70 -13.32 37.25
CA LEU A 191 -35.78 -13.29 38.40
C LEU A 191 -34.34 -13.37 37.86
N SER A 192 -33.67 -12.23 37.58
CA SER A 192 -32.18 -12.16 37.45
C SER A 192 -31.60 -10.80 37.02
N VAL A 193 -32.32 -9.67 37.13
CA VAL A 193 -31.71 -8.36 36.79
C VAL A 193 -30.62 -7.94 37.81
N GLY A 194 -30.67 -8.45 39.04
CA GLY A 194 -29.71 -8.12 40.10
C GLY A 194 -28.35 -8.82 40.02
N MET A 195 -28.22 -9.95 39.32
CA MET A 195 -26.98 -10.75 39.31
C MET A 195 -26.00 -10.38 38.20
N ILE A 196 -26.44 -9.57 37.21
CA ILE A 196 -25.61 -9.17 36.07
C ILE A 196 -24.65 -8.03 36.44
N ILE A 197 -24.99 -7.20 37.44
CA ILE A 197 -24.18 -6.02 37.81
C ILE A 197 -22.92 -6.43 38.61
N VAL A 198 -22.97 -7.50 39.41
CA VAL A 198 -21.82 -7.94 40.24
C VAL A 198 -20.77 -8.71 39.43
N THR A 199 -21.16 -9.37 38.33
CA THR A 199 -20.21 -10.13 37.49
C THR A 199 -19.45 -9.23 36.49
N GLY A 200 -19.96 -8.02 36.21
CA GLY A 200 -19.32 -7.07 35.28
C GLY A 200 -18.08 -6.35 35.84
N ALA A 201 -17.87 -6.35 37.15
CA ALA A 201 -16.77 -5.60 37.79
C ALA A 201 -15.41 -6.34 37.78
N LEU A 202 -15.38 -7.65 37.51
CA LEU A 202 -14.14 -8.45 37.58
C LEU A 202 -13.36 -8.54 36.26
N MET A 203 -13.88 -8.01 35.15
CA MET A 203 -13.28 -8.19 33.81
C MET A 203 -12.47 -7.00 33.28
N PHE A 204 -12.25 -5.93 34.05
CA PHE A 204 -11.51 -4.74 33.58
C PHE A 204 -10.11 -4.54 34.16
N GLY A 205 -9.53 -5.57 34.79
CA GLY A 205 -8.12 -5.58 35.16
C GLY A 205 -7.22 -5.97 33.99
N CYS A 206 -7.14 -5.18 32.92
CA CYS A 206 -6.12 -5.36 31.89
C CYS A 206 -4.74 -5.05 32.50
N SER A 207 -4.11 -6.06 33.10
CA SER A 207 -2.73 -6.02 33.57
C SER A 207 -1.82 -5.72 32.38
N GLN A 208 -1.44 -4.45 32.21
CA GLN A 208 -0.48 -4.04 31.20
C GLN A 208 0.84 -4.74 31.52
N LYS A 209 1.23 -5.73 30.71
CA LYS A 209 2.53 -6.36 30.82
C LYS A 209 3.59 -5.28 30.65
N HIS A 210 4.45 -5.14 31.65
CA HIS A 210 5.60 -4.25 31.57
C HIS A 210 6.67 -4.96 30.75
N GLU A 211 6.93 -4.43 29.56
CA GLU A 211 7.99 -4.88 28.68
C GLU A 211 9.17 -3.91 28.81
N ILE A 212 10.38 -4.45 28.91
CA ILE A 212 11.62 -3.67 28.91
C ILE A 212 12.37 -4.02 27.64
N TRP A 213 12.74 -3.00 26.88
CA TRP A 213 13.50 -3.14 25.64
C TRP A 213 14.96 -2.84 25.94
N ILE A 214 15.84 -3.80 25.66
CA ILE A 214 17.28 -3.65 25.81
C ILE A 214 17.89 -3.48 24.43
N THR A 215 18.60 -2.38 24.23
CA THR A 215 19.21 -2.01 22.95
C THR A 215 20.35 -2.98 22.61
N THR A 216 20.32 -3.64 21.46
CA THR A 216 21.36 -4.59 21.02
C THR A 216 22.41 -3.94 20.10
N GLN A 217 22.06 -2.82 19.45
CA GLN A 217 22.90 -2.06 18.54
C GLN A 217 22.66 -0.56 18.72
N GLN A 218 23.66 0.28 18.43
CA GLN A 218 23.48 1.73 18.51
C GLN A 218 22.27 2.18 17.69
N THR A 219 21.30 2.80 18.36
CA THR A 219 20.00 3.11 17.76
C THR A 219 19.68 4.59 17.95
N PRO A 220 19.47 5.36 16.87
CA PRO A 220 19.07 6.75 16.96
C PRO A 220 17.62 6.85 17.45
N VAL A 221 17.36 7.85 18.30
CA VAL A 221 16.04 8.20 18.82
C VAL A 221 15.64 9.57 18.27
N TYR A 222 14.46 9.64 17.66
CA TYR A 222 13.96 10.81 16.93
C TYR A 222 12.98 11.64 17.76
N ALA A 223 12.88 12.94 17.45
CA ALA A 223 11.99 13.87 18.16
C ALA A 223 10.50 13.67 17.81
N SER A 224 10.22 13.20 16.61
CA SER A 224 8.87 12.98 16.09
C SER A 224 8.75 11.61 15.45
N ASN A 225 7.54 11.26 15.03
CA ASN A 225 7.20 10.02 14.33
C ASN A 225 7.08 10.22 12.81
N GLY A 226 7.69 11.26 12.28
CA GLY A 226 7.62 11.71 10.90
C GLY A 226 8.52 10.89 9.97
N GLU A 227 8.31 11.11 8.69
CA GLU A 227 8.66 10.14 7.66
C GLU A 227 9.86 10.55 6.81
N SER A 228 10.18 11.84 6.80
CA SER A 228 11.39 12.29 6.11
C SER A 228 12.56 11.87 6.99
N GLY A 229 13.53 11.12 6.45
CA GLY A 229 14.80 10.81 7.12
C GLY A 229 15.66 12.04 7.49
N ASN A 230 15.03 13.21 7.59
CA ASN A 230 15.51 14.49 8.06
C ASN A 230 14.99 14.80 9.48
N GLU A 231 14.36 13.84 10.16
CA GLU A 231 13.97 14.05 11.55
C GLU A 231 15.21 14.28 12.41
N PRO A 232 15.20 15.30 13.29
CA PRO A 232 16.33 15.54 14.16
C PRO A 232 16.46 14.37 15.14
N VAL A 233 17.66 13.78 15.17
CA VAL A 233 18.05 12.79 16.18
C VAL A 233 18.20 13.52 17.51
N LEU A 234 17.38 13.14 18.50
CA LEU A 234 17.47 13.70 19.86
C LEU A 234 18.69 13.15 20.60
N PHE A 235 18.87 11.84 20.55
CA PHE A 235 20.00 11.14 21.15
C PHE A 235 20.16 9.75 20.52
N VAL A 236 21.29 9.11 20.79
CA VAL A 236 21.59 7.74 20.35
C VAL A 236 21.63 6.86 21.59
N LEU A 237 20.96 5.72 21.53
CA LEU A 237 21.03 4.67 22.56
C LEU A 237 22.26 3.80 22.31
N ASP A 238 22.97 3.48 23.37
CA ASP A 238 24.11 2.58 23.34
C ASP A 238 23.68 1.13 23.60
N VAL A 239 24.54 0.18 23.24
CA VAL A 239 24.25 -1.25 23.46
C VAL A 239 24.11 -1.51 24.96
N GLY A 240 23.00 -2.14 25.35
CA GLY A 240 22.64 -2.41 26.74
C GLY A 240 21.69 -1.40 27.36
N ASP A 241 21.40 -0.27 26.71
CA ASP A 241 20.44 0.71 27.24
C ASP A 241 19.03 0.12 27.32
N ALA A 242 18.40 0.29 28.49
CA ALA A 242 17.05 -0.17 28.78
C ALA A 242 16.01 0.95 28.64
N CYS A 243 14.95 0.67 27.90
CA CYS A 243 13.84 1.60 27.65
C CYS A 243 12.49 0.90 27.78
N THR A 244 11.44 1.65 28.13
CA THR A 244 10.07 1.14 28.22
C THR A 244 9.25 1.67 27.04
N PRO A 245 8.58 0.81 26.24
CA PRO A 245 7.69 1.28 25.18
C PRO A 245 6.44 1.91 25.80
N ILE A 246 6.07 3.10 25.31
CA ILE A 246 4.88 3.84 25.76
C ILE A 246 3.70 3.57 24.83
N ARG A 247 3.92 3.78 23.52
CA ARG A 247 2.90 3.59 22.48
C ARG A 247 3.52 3.31 21.14
N GLU A 248 2.74 2.65 20.30
CA GLU A 248 3.11 2.30 18.93
C GLU A 248 2.21 3.01 17.93
N VAL A 249 2.82 3.67 16.94
CA VAL A 249 2.16 4.33 15.83
C VAL A 249 2.73 3.79 14.52
N ILE A 250 1.84 3.41 13.61
CA ILE A 250 2.22 2.96 12.28
C ILE A 250 2.14 4.16 11.33
N MET A 251 3.24 4.46 10.66
CA MET A 251 3.35 5.55 9.69
C MET A 251 3.90 5.00 8.37
N LYS A 252 3.09 5.09 7.32
CA LYS A 252 3.33 4.60 5.94
C LYS A 252 3.83 3.14 5.82
N SER A 253 5.12 2.90 6.06
CA SER A 253 5.76 1.59 5.93
C SER A 253 6.47 1.11 7.18
N TYR A 254 6.58 1.95 8.22
CA TYR A 254 7.37 1.66 9.41
C TYR A 254 6.53 1.75 10.69
N LEU A 255 6.80 0.84 11.62
CA LEU A 255 6.28 0.88 12.97
C LEU A 255 7.17 1.80 13.82
N HIS A 256 6.64 2.94 14.23
CA HIS A 256 7.31 3.86 15.14
C HIS A 256 6.85 3.56 16.56
N THR A 257 7.79 3.36 17.47
CA THR A 257 7.49 3.15 18.88
C THR A 257 8.05 4.31 19.69
N GLU A 258 7.19 4.94 20.47
CA GLU A 258 7.63 5.92 21.46
C GLU A 258 8.17 5.17 22.67
N ILE A 259 9.41 5.47 23.05
CA ILE A 259 10.11 4.82 24.15
C ILE A 259 10.47 5.85 25.23
N GLN A 260 10.39 5.43 26.49
CA GLN A 260 10.89 6.15 27.65
C GLN A 260 12.18 5.49 28.14
N CYS A 261 13.30 6.20 28.04
CA CYS A 261 14.61 5.76 28.50
C CYS A 261 15.09 6.66 29.66
N LYS A 262 16.22 6.28 30.30
CA LYS A 262 16.88 7.13 31.31
C LYS A 262 17.30 8.50 30.76
N ARG A 263 17.70 8.56 29.49
CA ARG A 263 18.17 9.78 28.81
C ARG A 263 17.04 10.70 28.35
N GLY A 264 15.80 10.22 28.31
CA GLY A 264 14.66 10.99 27.82
C GLY A 264 13.65 10.13 27.08
N ARG A 265 12.73 10.81 26.39
CA ARG A 265 11.67 10.22 25.57
C ARG A 265 11.90 10.55 24.10
N GLY A 266 11.57 9.60 23.23
CA GLY A 266 11.53 9.85 21.79
C GLY A 266 11.06 8.63 21.02
N TRP A 267 11.24 8.67 19.70
CA TRP A 267 10.73 7.66 18.78
C TRP A 267 11.84 6.80 18.20
N VAL A 268 11.59 5.51 18.08
CA VAL A 268 12.47 4.57 17.36
C VAL A 268 11.71 3.86 16.25
N ILE A 269 12.44 3.55 15.19
CA ILE A 269 11.92 2.87 14.00
C ILE A 269 12.16 1.36 14.20
N GLU A 270 11.07 0.60 14.27
CA GLU A 270 11.05 -0.86 14.40
C GLU A 270 11.67 -1.45 15.67
N LYS A 271 11.45 -2.76 15.88
CA LYS A 271 11.93 -3.53 17.04
C LYS A 271 13.26 -4.25 16.79
N GLN A 272 13.87 -4.10 15.61
CA GLN A 272 14.98 -4.96 15.18
C GLN A 272 16.25 -4.81 16.03
N ASN A 273 16.45 -3.65 16.63
CA ASN A 273 17.63 -3.36 17.46
C ASN A 273 17.37 -3.53 18.96
N PHE A 274 16.28 -4.21 19.35
CA PHE A 274 15.89 -4.38 20.74
C PHE A 274 15.65 -5.85 21.08
N GLU A 275 16.21 -6.28 22.22
CA GLU A 275 15.83 -7.51 22.90
C GLU A 275 14.69 -7.19 23.88
N VAL A 276 13.53 -7.82 23.70
CA VAL A 276 12.36 -7.59 24.56
C VAL A 276 12.39 -8.57 25.72
N LYS A 277 12.52 -8.05 26.94
CA LYS A 277 12.43 -8.85 28.17
C LYS A 277 11.13 -8.52 28.89
N GLN A 278 10.44 -9.57 29.37
CA GLN A 278 9.35 -9.41 30.32
C GLN A 278 9.98 -9.19 31.69
N GLY A 279 9.88 -7.97 32.20
CA GLY A 279 10.54 -7.58 33.45
C GLY A 279 9.81 -6.41 34.11
N ARG A 280 9.75 -6.44 35.43
CA ARG A 280 9.30 -5.27 36.20
C ARG A 280 10.44 -4.24 36.14
N PRO A 281 10.18 -2.96 35.83
CA PRO A 281 11.23 -1.95 35.90
C PRO A 281 11.75 -1.91 37.33
N ASP A 282 13.03 -2.22 37.51
CA ASP A 282 13.71 -2.08 38.79
C ASP A 282 13.72 -0.58 39.13
N THR A 283 12.79 -0.19 39.99
CA THR A 283 12.67 1.16 40.58
C THR A 283 13.85 1.47 41.47
#